data_AF-A0A7J2KD98-F1
#
_entry.id   AF-A0A7J2KD98-F1
#
_cell.length_a   1.000
_cell.length_b   1.000
_cell.length_c   1.000
_cell.angle_alpha   90.00
_cell.angle_beta   90.00
_cell.angle_gamma   90.00
#
_symmetry.space_group_name_H-M   'P 1'
#
loop_
_entity.id
_entity.type
_entity.pdbx_description
1 polymer ?
#
loop_
_entity_poly.entity_id
_entity_poly.type
_entity_poly.pdbx_seq_one_letter_code
_entity_poly.pdbx_strand_id
1 'polypeptide(L)'
;MVKYLKKGVFILGLDGLSPKILKNFVERGILPNFKKIMENGGFSKALPVIPAQTPENWATIATGAWPGTHGIAVWGRHEIGELVTMRRGEEAMSSNICRAEYIWEAASRQGLKSILLYFIGYPPTTENVIYIDWFYNPNKYYFEIASPTCYSNYIPENVRREVIERRKELFTLIELRRAEGWRNIPRSFSPPLEAEIVIHPNFRGKD
;
A
#
# COMPACT_ATOMS: atom_id res chain seq x y z
N MET A 1 16.28 26.87 -27.43
CA MET A 1 15.21 25.84 -27.59
C MET A 1 14.79 25.40 -26.19
N VAL A 2 13.62 25.84 -25.71
CA VAL A 2 13.14 25.49 -24.36
C VAL A 2 12.63 24.04 -24.43
N LYS A 3 13.32 23.12 -23.76
CA LYS A 3 12.85 21.74 -23.57
C LYS A 3 11.62 21.82 -22.66
N TYR A 4 10.42 21.77 -23.23
CA TYR A 4 9.23 21.57 -22.40
C TYR A 4 9.38 20.21 -21.72
N LEU A 5 9.58 20.22 -20.40
CA LEU A 5 9.51 19.02 -19.59
C LEU A 5 8.13 18.40 -19.84
N LYS A 6 8.11 17.17 -20.37
CA LYS A 6 6.88 16.40 -20.56
C LYS A 6 6.24 16.26 -19.18
N LYS A 7 5.08 16.88 -18.97
CA LYS A 7 4.37 16.81 -17.68
C LYS A 7 3.95 15.36 -17.44
N GLY A 8 4.41 14.77 -16.36
CA GLY A 8 3.95 13.46 -15.89
C GLY A 8 2.80 13.62 -14.89
N VAL A 9 2.00 12.57 -14.75
CA VAL A 9 1.02 12.45 -13.67
C VAL A 9 1.57 11.45 -12.66
N PHE A 10 1.57 11.83 -11.38
CA PHE A 10 1.94 10.94 -10.28
C PHE A 10 0.71 10.71 -9.42
N ILE A 11 0.35 9.45 -9.22
CA ILE A 11 -0.77 9.03 -8.39
C ILE A 11 -0.17 8.31 -7.17
N LEU A 12 -0.44 8.84 -5.98
CA LEU A 12 -0.01 8.23 -4.72
C LEU A 12 -1.23 7.63 -4.01
N GLY A 13 -1.22 6.32 -3.88
CA GLY A 13 -2.19 5.58 -3.09
C GLY A 13 -1.74 5.42 -1.64
N LEU A 14 -2.61 5.72 -0.68
CA LEU A 14 -2.38 5.47 0.75
C LEU A 14 -3.54 4.63 1.28
N ASP A 15 -3.30 3.33 1.47
CA ASP A 15 -4.33 2.39 1.92
C ASP A 15 -4.77 2.72 3.37
N GLY A 16 -6.08 2.63 3.63
CA GLY A 16 -6.69 2.91 4.93
C GLY A 16 -6.61 4.37 5.40
N LEU A 17 -6.19 5.32 4.55
CA LEU A 17 -6.06 6.72 4.95
C LEU A 17 -7.44 7.35 5.21
N SER A 18 -7.73 7.63 6.49
CA SER A 18 -8.96 8.33 6.87
C SER A 18 -8.85 9.84 6.61
N PRO A 19 -9.72 10.44 5.76
CA PRO A 19 -9.72 11.88 5.52
C PRO A 19 -10.00 12.70 6.79
N LYS A 20 -10.74 12.13 7.75
CA LYS A 20 -11.06 12.77 9.04
C LYS A 20 -9.82 12.89 9.93
N ILE A 21 -9.04 11.81 10.04
CA ILE A 21 -7.81 11.78 10.83
C ILE A 21 -6.76 12.69 10.18
N LEU A 22 -6.59 12.59 8.86
CA LEU A 22 -5.69 13.43 8.09
C LEU A 22 -5.95 14.92 8.35
N LYS A 23 -7.22 15.36 8.23
CA LYS A 23 -7.60 16.75 8.45
C LYS A 23 -7.30 17.21 9.88
N ASN A 24 -7.61 16.38 10.89
CA ASN A 24 -7.31 16.71 12.29
C ASN A 24 -5.82 16.92 12.53
N PHE A 25 -4.95 16.08 11.97
CA PHE A 25 -3.50 16.22 12.13
C PHE A 25 -2.93 17.40 11.34
N VAL A 26 -3.51 17.74 10.19
CA VAL A 26 -3.19 18.97 9.45
C VAL A 26 -3.54 20.21 10.28
N GLU A 27 -4.75 20.27 10.85
CA GLU A 27 -5.21 21.39 11.69
C GLU A 27 -4.34 21.58 12.94
N ARG A 28 -3.81 20.49 13.50
CA ARG A 28 -2.87 20.51 14.63
C ARG A 28 -1.43 20.85 14.25
N GLY A 29 -1.15 21.10 12.97
CA GLY A 29 0.20 21.42 12.48
C GLY A 29 1.17 20.22 12.44
N ILE A 30 0.68 18.98 12.56
CA ILE A 30 1.50 17.75 12.60
C ILE A 30 1.91 17.31 11.20
N LEU A 31 1.07 17.57 10.18
CA LEU A 31 1.28 17.13 8.81
C LEU A 31 1.50 18.32 7.85
N PRO A 32 2.67 19.00 7.91
CA PRO A 32 2.91 20.23 7.14
C PRO A 32 2.95 20.00 5.63
N ASN A 33 3.39 18.84 5.16
CA ASN A 33 3.41 18.52 3.73
C ASN A 33 1.99 18.32 3.16
N PHE A 34 1.12 17.61 3.88
CA PHE A 34 -0.29 17.50 3.50
C PHE A 34 -0.99 18.86 3.52
N LYS A 35 -0.72 19.69 4.54
CA LYS A 35 -1.21 21.07 4.59
C LYS A 35 -0.85 21.83 3.31
N LYS A 36 0.43 21.80 2.92
CA LYS A 36 0.91 22.46 1.70
C LYS A 36 0.21 21.94 0.44
N ILE A 37 0.01 20.62 0.30
CA ILE A 37 -0.69 20.02 -0.84
C ILE A 37 -2.15 20.49 -0.90
N MET A 38 -2.84 20.52 0.24
CA MET A 38 -4.24 20.94 0.33
C MET A 38 -4.40 22.44 0.02
N GLU A 39 -3.47 23.29 0.47
CA GLU A 39 -3.50 24.75 0.24
C GLU A 39 -3.12 25.14 -1.21
N ASN A 40 -2.21 24.40 -1.85
CA ASN A 40 -1.75 24.68 -3.22
C ASN A 40 -2.53 23.88 -4.28
N GLY A 41 -3.52 23.10 -3.88
CA GLY A 41 -4.28 22.21 -4.76
C GLY A 41 -5.75 22.13 -4.35
N GLY A 42 -6.29 20.92 -4.34
CA GLY A 42 -7.67 20.65 -3.92
C GLY A 42 -7.71 19.48 -2.95
N PHE A 43 -8.68 19.51 -2.04
CA PHE A 43 -8.98 18.42 -1.13
C PHE A 43 -10.48 18.15 -1.10
N SER A 44 -10.85 16.89 -1.36
CA SER A 44 -12.24 16.44 -1.25
C SER A 44 -12.28 15.03 -0.69
N LYS A 45 -13.42 14.69 -0.07
CA LYS A 45 -13.71 13.32 0.35
C LYS A 45 -14.37 12.61 -0.83
N ALA A 46 -13.86 11.45 -1.18
CA ALA A 46 -14.52 10.53 -2.10
C ALA A 46 -15.31 9.48 -1.32
N LEU A 47 -16.45 9.05 -1.85
CA LEU A 47 -17.13 7.86 -1.34
C LEU A 47 -16.37 6.62 -1.81
N PRO A 48 -16.06 5.67 -0.91
CA PRO A 48 -15.54 4.39 -1.33
C PRO A 48 -16.66 3.56 -1.96
N VAL A 49 -16.26 2.53 -2.68
CA VAL A 49 -17.14 1.41 -3.00
C VAL A 49 -17.50 0.67 -1.71
N ILE A 50 -18.70 0.10 -1.68
CA ILE A 50 -19.15 -0.80 -0.60
C ILE A 50 -19.13 -2.25 -1.11
N PRO A 51 -18.49 -3.21 -0.39
CA PRO A 51 -17.77 -3.02 0.87
C PRO A 51 -16.47 -2.22 0.69
N ALA A 52 -16.10 -1.41 1.70
CA ALA A 52 -14.91 -0.57 1.68
C ALA A 52 -13.64 -1.39 1.93
N GLN A 53 -13.39 -2.36 1.06
CA GLN A 53 -12.25 -3.26 1.08
C GLN A 53 -11.22 -2.86 0.01
N THR A 54 -9.99 -3.33 0.20
CA THR A 54 -8.83 -3.02 -0.63
C THR A 54 -9.02 -3.36 -2.12
N PRO A 55 -9.38 -4.59 -2.54
CA PRO A 55 -9.28 -4.98 -3.95
C PRO A 55 -10.32 -4.29 -4.84
N GLU A 56 -11.53 -4.05 -4.35
CA GLU A 56 -12.62 -3.39 -5.08
C GLU A 56 -12.32 -1.91 -5.25
N ASN A 57 -11.89 -1.24 -4.18
CA ASN A 57 -11.61 0.20 -4.23
C ASN A 57 -10.39 0.48 -5.11
N TRP A 58 -9.32 -0.31 -5.03
CA TRP A 58 -8.18 -0.15 -5.94
C TRP A 58 -8.55 -0.48 -7.39
N ALA A 59 -9.39 -1.49 -7.64
CA ALA A 59 -9.90 -1.79 -8.98
C ALA A 59 -10.76 -0.66 -9.54
N THR A 60 -11.64 -0.08 -8.73
CA THR A 60 -12.43 1.09 -9.11
C THR A 60 -11.55 2.30 -9.41
N ILE A 61 -10.52 2.57 -8.60
CA ILE A 61 -9.56 3.65 -8.89
C ILE A 61 -8.81 3.39 -10.20
N ALA A 62 -8.37 2.15 -10.42
CA ALA A 62 -7.56 1.79 -11.58
C ALA A 62 -8.34 1.78 -12.90
N THR A 63 -9.66 1.54 -12.85
CA THR A 63 -10.51 1.37 -14.05
C THR A 63 -11.53 2.49 -14.24
N GLY A 64 -11.83 3.26 -13.19
CA GLY A 64 -12.94 4.21 -13.16
C GLY A 64 -14.33 3.54 -13.17
N ALA A 65 -14.40 2.21 -13.10
CA ALA A 65 -15.63 1.44 -13.18
C ALA A 65 -16.10 0.96 -11.79
N TRP A 66 -17.37 0.59 -11.65
CA TRP A 66 -17.90 -0.02 -10.43
C TRP A 66 -17.60 -1.54 -10.35
N PRO A 67 -17.67 -2.18 -9.17
CA PRO A 67 -17.44 -3.62 -9.02
C PRO A 67 -18.25 -4.53 -9.92
N GLY A 68 -19.51 -4.14 -10.21
CA GLY A 68 -20.34 -4.89 -11.16
C GLY A 68 -19.75 -4.93 -12.57
N THR A 69 -18.98 -3.91 -12.95
CA THR A 69 -18.36 -3.78 -14.28
C THR A 69 -16.95 -4.38 -14.31
N HIS A 70 -16.05 -4.00 -13.39
CA HIS A 70 -14.70 -4.57 -13.36
C HIS A 70 -14.63 -5.98 -12.77
N GLY A 71 -15.69 -6.43 -12.08
CA GLY A 71 -15.84 -7.81 -11.60
C GLY A 71 -15.11 -8.13 -10.30
N ILE A 72 -14.45 -7.17 -9.67
CA ILE A 72 -13.72 -7.34 -8.41
C ILE A 72 -14.59 -6.76 -7.29
N ALA A 73 -15.25 -7.60 -6.50
CA ALA A 73 -16.27 -7.18 -5.53
C ALA A 73 -16.00 -7.59 -4.08
N VAL A 74 -15.17 -8.62 -3.87
CA VAL A 74 -14.72 -9.13 -2.57
C VAL A 74 -13.35 -9.77 -2.74
N TRP A 75 -12.61 -9.90 -1.63
CA TRP A 75 -11.56 -10.91 -1.54
C TRP A 75 -12.13 -12.30 -1.83
N GLY A 76 -11.54 -13.02 -2.78
CA GLY A 76 -11.92 -14.40 -3.05
C GLY A 76 -13.31 -14.54 -3.63
N ARG A 77 -13.57 -13.80 -4.72
CA ARG A 77 -14.78 -13.96 -5.53
C ARG A 77 -15.03 -15.44 -5.82
N HIS A 78 -16.31 -15.80 -5.73
CA HIS A 78 -16.82 -17.11 -6.11
C HIS A 78 -17.58 -16.97 -7.41
N GLU A 79 -17.24 -17.79 -8.40
CA GLU A 79 -17.93 -17.79 -9.69
C GLU A 79 -19.05 -18.85 -9.71
N ILE A 80 -20.08 -18.59 -10.51
CA ILE A 80 -21.19 -19.53 -10.68
C ILE A 80 -20.64 -20.85 -11.22
N GLY A 81 -20.96 -21.95 -10.53
CA GLY A 81 -20.50 -23.29 -10.88
C GLY A 81 -19.26 -23.76 -10.10
N GLU A 82 -18.60 -22.90 -9.34
CA GLU A 82 -17.54 -23.31 -8.43
C GLU A 82 -18.12 -24.01 -7.18
N LEU A 83 -17.34 -24.89 -6.56
CA LEU A 83 -17.71 -25.49 -5.27
C LEU A 83 -17.60 -24.43 -4.17
N VAL A 84 -18.52 -24.40 -3.21
CA VAL A 84 -18.50 -23.44 -2.08
C VAL A 84 -17.19 -23.41 -1.27
N THR A 85 -16.39 -24.49 -1.37
CA THR A 85 -15.07 -24.60 -0.73
C THR A 85 -13.95 -23.95 -1.53
N MET A 86 -14.15 -23.66 -2.81
CA MET A 86 -13.18 -22.94 -3.64
C MET A 86 -13.10 -21.49 -3.18
N ARG A 87 -11.87 -21.01 -2.98
CA ARG A 87 -11.59 -19.63 -2.59
C ARG A 87 -10.41 -19.13 -3.40
N ARG A 88 -10.62 -18.07 -4.19
CA ARG A 88 -9.58 -17.42 -5.00
C ARG A 88 -9.14 -16.10 -4.36
N GLY A 89 -8.92 -16.14 -3.04
CA GLY A 89 -8.65 -14.98 -2.20
C GLY A 89 -7.47 -14.16 -2.70
N GLU A 90 -6.39 -14.85 -3.05
CA GLU A 90 -5.14 -14.21 -3.45
C GLU A 90 -5.27 -13.48 -4.81
N GLU A 91 -6.18 -13.91 -5.68
CA GLU A 91 -6.26 -13.38 -7.06
C GLU A 91 -7.05 -12.09 -7.20
N ALA A 92 -7.64 -11.57 -6.12
CA ALA A 92 -8.61 -10.48 -6.14
C ALA A 92 -8.09 -9.17 -6.79
N MET A 93 -6.78 -9.01 -6.92
CA MET A 93 -6.15 -7.82 -7.55
C MET A 93 -5.36 -8.17 -8.82
N SER A 94 -5.48 -9.41 -9.32
CA SER A 94 -4.87 -9.83 -10.58
C SER A 94 -5.61 -9.20 -11.76
N SER A 95 -4.85 -8.81 -12.79
CA SER A 95 -5.45 -8.37 -14.06
C SER A 95 -6.22 -9.47 -14.78
N ASN A 96 -5.88 -10.74 -14.56
CA ASN A 96 -6.52 -11.87 -15.23
C ASN A 96 -8.03 -12.01 -14.93
N ILE A 97 -8.51 -11.42 -13.83
CA ILE A 97 -9.91 -11.48 -13.42
C ILE A 97 -10.64 -10.16 -13.58
N CYS A 98 -9.94 -9.07 -13.91
CA CYS A 98 -10.54 -7.77 -14.14
C CYS A 98 -11.22 -7.75 -15.51
N ARG A 99 -12.48 -7.30 -15.52
CA ARG A 99 -13.32 -7.26 -16.73
C ARG A 99 -13.44 -5.87 -17.35
N ALA A 100 -12.80 -4.88 -16.74
CA ALA A 100 -12.79 -3.50 -17.21
C ALA A 100 -11.37 -3.06 -17.58
N GLU A 101 -11.32 -2.11 -18.50
CA GLU A 101 -10.10 -1.46 -18.91
C GLU A 101 -9.45 -0.68 -17.77
N TYR A 102 -8.14 -0.78 -17.67
CA TYR A 102 -7.32 0.00 -16.75
C TYR A 102 -6.85 1.33 -17.34
N ILE A 103 -6.65 2.33 -16.49
CA ILE A 103 -6.17 3.66 -16.89
C ILE A 103 -4.83 3.63 -17.63
N TRP A 104 -3.96 2.67 -17.33
CA TRP A 104 -2.68 2.52 -18.03
C TRP A 104 -2.83 1.89 -19.42
N GLU A 105 -3.88 1.11 -19.67
CA GLU A 105 -4.20 0.62 -21.01
C GLU A 105 -4.70 1.76 -21.90
N ALA A 106 -5.58 2.61 -21.35
CA ALA A 106 -6.02 3.83 -22.00
C ALA A 106 -4.83 4.76 -22.31
N ALA A 107 -3.91 4.93 -21.36
CA ALA A 107 -2.69 5.71 -21.57
C ALA A 107 -1.77 5.07 -22.64
N SER A 108 -1.60 3.74 -22.62
CA SER A 108 -0.79 3.01 -23.60
C SER A 108 -1.30 3.16 -25.03
N ARG A 109 -2.63 3.14 -25.26
CA ARG A 109 -3.22 3.43 -26.57
C ARG A 109 -2.89 4.83 -27.09
N GLN A 110 -2.58 5.77 -26.21
CA GLN A 110 -2.13 7.12 -26.55
C GLN A 110 -0.60 7.23 -26.66
N GLY A 111 0.12 6.10 -26.67
CA GLY A 111 1.58 6.05 -26.73
C GLY A 111 2.27 6.54 -25.45
N LEU A 112 1.56 6.56 -24.32
CA LEU A 112 2.12 6.94 -23.03
C LEU A 112 2.60 5.71 -22.26
N LYS A 113 3.67 5.90 -21.49
CA LYS A 113 4.26 4.87 -20.64
C LYS A 113 3.82 5.06 -19.19
N SER A 114 3.43 3.97 -18.55
CA SER A 114 3.06 3.94 -17.13
C SER A 114 4.01 3.06 -16.33
N ILE A 115 4.27 3.47 -15.08
CA ILE A 115 5.06 2.71 -14.11
C ILE A 115 4.16 2.47 -12.90
N LEU A 116 4.05 1.21 -12.48
CA LEU A 116 3.28 0.79 -11.32
C LEU A 116 4.21 0.18 -10.28
N LEU A 117 4.03 0.63 -9.03
CA LEU A 117 4.78 0.20 -7.87
C LEU A 117 3.78 0.01 -6.72
N TYR A 118 3.74 -1.19 -6.15
CA TYR A 118 2.81 -1.56 -5.10
C TYR A 118 1.36 -1.28 -5.48
N PHE A 119 0.99 -1.72 -6.69
CA PHE A 119 -0.32 -1.46 -7.26
C PHE A 119 -0.90 -2.70 -7.94
N ILE A 120 -2.22 -2.69 -8.09
CA ILE A 120 -2.97 -3.82 -8.63
C ILE A 120 -2.75 -4.04 -10.13
N GLY A 121 -3.27 -5.15 -10.65
CA GLY A 121 -3.37 -5.39 -12.09
C GLY A 121 -2.16 -6.09 -12.70
N TYR A 122 -1.41 -6.85 -11.90
CA TYR A 122 -0.39 -7.77 -12.43
C TYR A 122 -1.04 -9.11 -12.85
N PRO A 123 -0.59 -9.78 -13.94
CA PRO A 123 0.49 -9.42 -14.86
C PRO A 123 0.21 -8.21 -15.77
N PRO A 124 1.24 -7.60 -16.40
CA PRO A 124 1.08 -6.48 -17.32
C PRO A 124 0.04 -6.76 -18.41
N THR A 125 -0.86 -5.81 -18.63
CA THR A 125 -1.92 -5.96 -19.64
C THR A 125 -1.64 -5.24 -20.96
N THR A 126 -0.51 -4.52 -21.05
CA THR A 126 -0.08 -3.80 -22.25
C THR A 126 1.44 -3.67 -22.28
N GLU A 127 2.06 -3.40 -23.43
CA GLU A 127 3.53 -3.32 -23.55
C GLU A 127 4.13 -2.03 -22.96
N ASN A 128 3.35 -0.95 -22.88
CA ASN A 128 3.82 0.34 -22.35
C ASN A 128 3.67 0.48 -20.82
N VAL A 129 3.58 -0.64 -20.10
CA VAL A 129 3.45 -0.64 -18.65
C VAL A 129 4.60 -1.39 -18.00
N ILE A 130 5.18 -0.80 -16.96
CA ILE A 130 6.25 -1.42 -16.16
C ILE A 130 5.71 -1.63 -14.75
N TYR A 131 5.66 -2.89 -14.32
CA TYR A 131 5.43 -3.25 -12.92
C TYR A 131 6.78 -3.41 -12.24
N ILE A 132 6.94 -2.85 -11.04
CA ILE A 132 8.17 -2.97 -10.26
C ILE A 132 8.09 -4.14 -9.26
N ASP A 133 6.92 -4.43 -8.71
CA ASP A 133 6.70 -5.45 -7.66
C ASP A 133 6.46 -6.88 -8.20
N TRP A 134 5.96 -6.99 -9.43
CA TRP A 134 5.70 -8.22 -10.17
C TRP A 134 4.70 -9.18 -9.50
N PHE A 135 3.82 -8.65 -8.65
CA PHE A 135 2.77 -9.42 -7.97
C PHE A 135 1.52 -8.57 -7.72
N TYR A 136 0.37 -9.23 -7.72
CA TYR A 136 -0.93 -8.63 -7.37
C TYR A 136 -1.31 -8.82 -5.90
N ASN A 137 -0.49 -9.47 -5.08
CA ASN A 137 -0.81 -9.76 -3.69
C ASN A 137 -0.24 -8.69 -2.75
N PRO A 138 -1.03 -8.14 -1.81
CA PRO A 138 -0.49 -7.23 -0.81
C PRO A 138 0.42 -8.03 0.14
N ASN A 139 1.52 -7.42 0.58
CA ASN A 139 2.53 -8.04 1.46
C ASN A 139 3.28 -9.25 0.85
N LYS A 140 3.28 -9.40 -0.48
CA LYS A 140 4.12 -10.36 -1.19
C LYS A 140 4.69 -9.68 -2.42
N TYR A 141 5.99 -9.44 -2.45
CA TYR A 141 6.63 -8.80 -3.60
C TYR A 141 7.85 -9.57 -4.05
N TYR A 142 8.08 -9.61 -5.37
CA TYR A 142 9.16 -10.42 -5.92
C TYR A 142 10.53 -9.92 -5.46
N PHE A 143 10.69 -8.59 -5.37
CA PHE A 143 11.92 -7.93 -4.93
C PHE A 143 11.88 -7.49 -3.46
N GLU A 144 10.98 -8.05 -2.66
CA GLU A 144 10.90 -7.72 -1.24
C GLU A 144 12.13 -8.24 -0.49
N ILE A 145 12.88 -7.33 0.12
CA ILE A 145 14.03 -7.69 0.95
C ILE A 145 13.55 -8.37 2.23
N ALA A 146 12.54 -7.82 2.89
CA ALA A 146 11.96 -8.33 4.14
C ALA A 146 10.47 -7.99 4.19
N SER A 147 9.69 -8.89 4.79
CA SER A 147 8.25 -8.69 5.01
C SER A 147 7.98 -7.46 5.91
N PRO A 148 6.82 -6.78 5.77
CA PRO A 148 6.47 -5.68 6.65
C PRO A 148 6.30 -6.16 8.09
N THR A 149 7.06 -5.57 9.01
CA THR A 149 7.05 -5.93 10.44
C THR A 149 6.69 -4.72 11.29
N CYS A 150 5.77 -4.91 12.23
CA CYS A 150 5.49 -3.95 13.29
C CYS A 150 6.47 -4.16 14.45
N TYR A 151 7.21 -3.11 14.81
CA TYR A 151 8.10 -3.11 15.97
C TYR A 151 7.43 -2.34 17.11
N SER A 152 7.24 -3.01 18.25
CA SER A 152 6.57 -2.43 19.41
C SER A 152 7.34 -2.70 20.68
N ASN A 153 7.35 -1.77 21.62
CA ASN A 153 7.92 -1.98 22.95
C ASN A 153 6.88 -2.43 24.00
N TYR A 154 5.64 -2.71 23.56
CA TYR A 154 4.59 -3.22 24.43
C TYR A 154 3.61 -4.12 23.66
N ILE A 155 2.91 -4.96 24.40
CA ILE A 155 1.77 -5.75 23.90
C ILE A 155 0.50 -5.12 24.47
N PRO A 156 -0.46 -4.66 23.64
CA PRO A 156 -1.75 -4.21 24.13
C PRO A 156 -2.47 -5.33 24.91
N GLU A 157 -3.12 -5.00 26.02
CA GLU A 157 -3.77 -5.97 26.92
C GLU A 157 -4.80 -6.88 26.21
N ASN A 158 -5.43 -6.36 25.15
CA ASN A 158 -6.43 -7.06 24.36
C ASN A 158 -5.82 -8.02 23.31
N VAL A 159 -4.50 -8.12 23.20
CA VAL A 159 -3.80 -9.00 22.25
C VAL A 159 -3.27 -10.22 22.99
N ARG A 160 -3.76 -11.41 22.63
CA ARG A 160 -3.25 -12.67 23.19
C ARG A 160 -1.83 -12.93 22.70
N ARG A 161 -0.91 -13.30 23.59
CA ARG A 161 0.50 -13.60 23.26
C ARG A 161 0.65 -14.64 22.14
N GLU A 162 -0.21 -15.64 22.11
CA GLU A 162 -0.23 -16.66 21.06
C GLU A 162 -0.42 -16.09 19.64
N VAL A 163 -1.15 -14.98 19.49
CA VAL A 163 -1.34 -14.32 18.18
C VAL A 163 -0.03 -13.71 17.70
N ILE A 164 0.76 -13.15 18.62
CA ILE A 164 2.07 -12.58 18.32
C ILE A 164 3.06 -13.70 17.99
N GLU A 165 3.05 -14.80 18.74
CA GLU A 165 3.92 -15.95 18.50
C GLU A 165 3.65 -16.62 17.15
N ARG A 166 2.40 -16.63 16.70
CA ARG A 166 2.00 -17.15 15.39
C ARG A 166 2.31 -16.20 14.23
N ARG A 167 2.64 -14.93 14.51
CA ARG A 167 2.87 -13.87 13.52
C ARG A 167 4.18 -13.12 13.80
N LYS A 168 5.22 -13.84 14.24
CA LYS A 168 6.54 -13.27 14.57
C LYS A 168 7.15 -12.52 13.39
N GLU A 169 6.81 -12.91 12.17
CA GLU A 169 7.23 -12.25 10.93
C GLU A 169 6.60 -10.86 10.74
N LEU A 170 5.45 -10.59 11.36
CA LEU A 170 4.74 -9.30 11.24
C LEU A 170 4.74 -8.47 12.53
N PHE A 171 5.19 -9.04 13.65
CA PHE A 171 5.27 -8.34 14.92
C PHE A 171 6.51 -8.76 15.71
N THR A 172 7.38 -7.80 16.01
CA THR A 172 8.58 -7.98 16.82
C THR A 172 8.56 -7.06 18.01
N LEU A 173 8.82 -7.61 19.21
CA LEU A 173 9.02 -6.78 20.39
C LEU A 173 10.43 -6.22 20.40
N ILE A 174 10.53 -4.91 20.66
CA ILE A 174 11.79 -4.20 20.84
C ILE A 174 11.91 -3.68 22.26
N GLU A 175 13.14 -3.59 22.76
CA GLU A 175 13.45 -2.97 24.03
C GLU A 175 13.99 -1.56 23.79
N LEU A 176 13.34 -0.55 24.39
CA LEU A 176 13.83 0.82 24.36
C LEU A 176 14.79 1.03 25.53
N ARG A 177 15.99 1.54 25.25
CA ARG A 177 16.98 1.96 26.26
C ARG A 177 17.44 3.39 26.00
N ARG A 178 18.17 3.99 26.92
CA ARG A 178 18.72 5.34 26.73
C ARG A 178 19.72 5.32 25.57
N ALA A 179 19.63 6.30 24.68
CA ALA A 179 20.54 6.42 23.55
C ALA A 179 21.95 6.79 24.00
N GLU A 180 22.97 6.07 23.51
CA GLU A 180 24.38 6.30 23.84
C GLU A 180 25.24 6.47 22.57
N GLY A 181 26.17 7.42 22.57
CA GLY A 181 27.10 7.62 21.44
C GLY A 181 26.52 8.28 20.17
N TRP A 182 25.21 8.57 20.13
CA TRP A 182 24.56 9.23 19.00
C TRP A 182 25.00 10.70 18.83
N ARG A 183 25.14 11.13 17.57
CA ARG A 183 25.45 12.52 17.18
C ARG A 183 24.27 13.11 16.41
N ASN A 184 24.13 14.44 16.43
CA ASN A 184 23.07 15.18 15.72
C ASN A 184 21.63 14.78 16.13
N ILE A 185 21.42 14.48 17.41
CA ILE A 185 20.09 14.12 17.94
C ILE A 185 19.14 15.32 17.82
N PRO A 186 17.91 15.15 17.27
CA PRO A 186 16.92 16.22 17.22
C PRO A 186 16.61 16.78 18.62
N ARG A 187 16.36 18.09 18.71
CA ARG A 187 15.96 18.72 19.98
C ARG A 187 14.66 18.07 20.48
N SER A 188 14.70 17.52 21.68
CA SER A 188 13.58 16.84 22.33
C SER A 188 13.44 17.32 23.77
N PHE A 189 12.21 17.32 24.29
CA PHE A 189 11.92 17.54 25.71
C PHE A 189 12.10 16.27 26.56
N SER A 190 12.31 15.12 25.92
CA SER A 190 12.55 13.82 26.56
C SER A 190 13.96 13.32 26.23
N PRO A 191 14.61 12.57 27.15
CA PRO A 191 15.86 11.90 26.85
C PRO A 191 15.72 11.02 25.60
N PRO A 192 16.70 11.06 24.68
CA PRO A 192 16.67 10.20 23.49
C PRO A 192 16.78 8.73 23.91
N LEU A 193 16.01 7.88 23.23
CA LEU A 193 16.01 6.44 23.39
C LEU A 193 16.51 5.76 22.11
N GLU A 194 17.06 4.56 22.24
CA GLU A 194 17.50 3.70 21.15
C GLU A 194 16.92 2.29 21.31
N ALA A 195 16.82 1.55 20.20
CA ALA A 195 16.45 0.15 20.16
C ALA A 195 17.10 -0.53 18.95
N GLU A 196 17.34 -1.83 19.06
CA GLU A 196 17.77 -2.64 17.93
C GLU A 196 16.55 -3.08 17.11
N ILE A 197 16.60 -2.83 15.80
CA ILE A 197 15.60 -3.28 14.84
C ILE A 197 16.24 -4.38 14.00
N VAL A 198 15.89 -5.63 14.28
CA VAL A 198 16.34 -6.77 13.50
C VAL A 198 15.44 -6.92 12.27
N ILE A 199 16.03 -6.82 11.09
CA ILE A 199 15.35 -7.05 9.82
C ILE A 199 15.62 -8.50 9.40
N HIS A 200 14.56 -9.27 9.24
CA HIS A 200 14.65 -10.65 8.77
C HIS A 200 14.44 -10.69 7.26
N PRO A 201 15.49 -10.89 6.45
CA PRO A 201 15.32 -10.90 5.01
C PRO A 201 14.54 -12.14 4.56
N ASN A 202 13.68 -11.96 3.55
CA ASN A 202 12.87 -13.03 2.95
C ASN A 202 13.75 -14.08 2.24
N PHE A 203 14.91 -13.66 1.75
CA PHE A 203 15.89 -14.51 1.08
C PHE A 203 17.19 -14.50 1.88
N ARG A 204 17.82 -15.67 2.04
CA ARG A 204 19.19 -15.72 2.57
C ARG A 204 20.13 -15.08 1.55
N GLY A 205 20.95 -14.13 1.98
CA GLY A 205 22.06 -13.64 1.19
C GLY A 205 22.99 -14.79 0.81
N LYS A 206 23.72 -14.66 -0.29
CA LYS A 206 24.90 -15.51 -0.49
C LYS A 206 25.98 -14.98 0.42
N ASP A 207 26.52 -15.86 1.26
CA ASP A 207 27.72 -15.60 2.07
C ASP A 207 28.92 -15.22 1.18
#